data_AF-A0A259PTM4-F1
#
_entry.id   AF-A0A259PTM4-F1
#
_cell.length_a   1.000
_cell.length_b   1.000
_cell.length_c   1.000
_cell.angle_alpha   90.00
_cell.angle_beta   90.00
_cell.angle_gamma   90.00
#
_symmetry.space_group_name_H-M   'P 1'
#
loop_
_entity.id
_entity.type
_entity.pdbx_description
1 polymer ?
#
loop_
_entity_poly.entity_id
_entity_poly.type
_entity_poly.pdbx_seq_one_letter_code
_entity_poly.pdbx_strand_id
1 'polypeptide(L)'
;MSDPAQTGASSLARSPAARAENLLSAGAVRSHAAQIMAHARRGELAHFTWHPERMDATADYVVDTIRSRHPDLRVPIHSRWRHFESGGVDRFASLLGPLHATPQERARIAI
;
A
#
# COMPACT_ATOMS: atom_id res chain seq x y z
N MET A 1 7.57 -49.18 3.95
CA MET A 1 7.92 -48.59 2.64
C MET A 1 7.29 -47.20 2.61
N SER A 2 8.04 -46.20 3.06
CA SER A 2 7.55 -44.83 3.24
C SER A 2 7.84 -44.02 1.99
N ASP A 3 6.84 -43.27 1.54
CA ASP A 3 6.86 -42.44 0.34
C ASP A 3 7.74 -41.18 0.54
N PRO A 4 8.86 -41.02 -0.20
CA PRO A 4 9.78 -39.89 -0.03
C PRO A 4 9.29 -38.59 -0.67
N ALA A 5 8.11 -38.54 -1.31
CA ALA A 5 7.67 -37.37 -2.07
C ALA A 5 6.99 -36.25 -1.25
N GLN A 6 6.60 -36.48 0.00
CA GLN A 6 5.86 -35.47 0.79
C GLN A 6 6.72 -34.46 1.57
N THR A 7 8.05 -34.60 1.59
CA THR A 7 8.92 -33.77 2.46
C THR A 7 9.36 -32.43 1.83
N GLY A 8 9.17 -32.23 0.52
CA GLY A 8 9.70 -31.06 -0.21
C GLY A 8 8.84 -29.79 -0.17
N ALA A 9 7.52 -29.92 -0.29
CA ALA A 9 6.60 -28.77 -0.40
C ALA A 9 6.43 -27.98 0.90
N SER A 10 6.58 -28.63 2.06
CA SER A 10 6.42 -28.02 3.40
C SER A 10 7.61 -27.14 3.81
N SER A 11 8.79 -27.39 3.24
CA SER A 11 10.03 -26.67 3.57
C SER A 11 10.11 -25.29 2.88
N LEU A 12 9.69 -25.21 1.61
CA LEU A 12 9.71 -23.97 0.81
C LEU A 12 8.79 -22.88 1.41
N ALA A 13 7.59 -23.27 1.87
CA ALA A 13 6.64 -22.39 2.55
C ALA A 13 7.15 -21.85 3.91
N ARG A 14 8.20 -22.48 4.47
CA ARG A 14 8.79 -22.13 5.77
C ARG A 14 10.11 -21.37 5.63
N SER A 15 10.61 -21.17 4.41
CA SER A 15 11.81 -20.35 4.16
C SER A 15 11.60 -18.89 4.61
N PRO A 16 12.65 -18.19 5.07
CA PRO A 16 12.55 -16.76 5.40
C PRO A 16 12.07 -15.91 4.21
N ALA A 17 12.49 -16.25 2.99
CA ALA A 17 12.07 -15.54 1.77
C ALA A 17 10.57 -15.70 1.51
N ALA A 18 10.03 -16.92 1.54
CA ALA A 18 8.59 -17.15 1.36
C ALA A 18 7.75 -16.49 2.47
N ARG A 19 8.27 -16.44 3.71
CA ARG A 19 7.63 -15.70 4.82
C ARG A 19 7.65 -14.19 4.59
N ALA A 20 8.75 -13.64 4.09
CA ALA A 20 8.85 -12.22 3.76
C ALA A 20 7.91 -11.84 2.61
N GLU A 21 7.81 -12.66 1.56
CA GLU A 21 6.89 -12.44 0.43
C GLU A 21 5.42 -12.37 0.89
N ASN A 22 5.02 -13.21 1.84
CA ASN A 22 3.66 -13.17 2.40
C ASN A 22 3.33 -11.83 3.09
N LEU A 23 4.33 -11.17 3.70
CA LEU A 23 4.17 -9.85 4.30
C LEU A 23 3.98 -8.75 3.25
N LEU A 24 4.44 -8.96 2.02
CA LEU A 24 4.32 -8.01 0.90
C LEU A 24 2.99 -8.16 0.14
N SER A 25 1.92 -8.48 0.86
CA SER A 25 0.57 -8.67 0.30
C SER A 25 -0.44 -7.72 0.90
N ALA A 26 -1.45 -7.34 0.12
CA ALA A 26 -2.57 -6.54 0.62
C ALA A 26 -3.33 -7.24 1.76
N GLY A 27 -3.33 -8.58 1.78
CA GLY A 27 -3.88 -9.38 2.87
C GLY A 27 -3.12 -9.16 4.17
N ALA A 28 -1.79 -9.24 4.14
CA ALA A 28 -0.96 -8.96 5.32
C ALA A 28 -1.13 -7.53 5.82
N VAL A 29 -1.20 -6.54 4.92
CA VAL A 29 -1.47 -5.13 5.28
C VAL A 29 -2.80 -5.00 6.02
N ARG A 30 -3.90 -5.58 5.50
CA ARG A 30 -5.21 -5.52 6.16
C ARG A 30 -5.21 -6.18 7.53
N SER A 31 -4.62 -7.37 7.64
CA SER A 31 -4.54 -8.10 8.91
C SER A 31 -3.77 -7.32 9.97
N HIS A 32 -2.64 -6.71 9.60
CA HIS A 32 -1.84 -5.93 10.54
C HIS A 32 -2.51 -4.59 10.89
N ALA A 33 -3.10 -3.90 9.92
CA ALA A 33 -3.86 -2.68 10.17
C ALA A 33 -5.05 -2.92 11.13
N ALA A 34 -5.73 -4.06 11.03
CA ALA A 34 -6.79 -4.44 11.96
C ALA A 34 -6.29 -4.62 13.40
N GLN A 35 -5.10 -5.20 13.59
CA GLN A 35 -4.45 -5.32 14.90
C GLN A 35 -4.13 -3.94 15.48
N ILE A 36 -3.50 -3.06 14.69
CA ILE A 36 -3.21 -1.68 15.10
C ILE A 36 -4.50 -0.93 15.48
N MET A 37 -5.56 -1.08 14.70
CA MET A 37 -6.85 -0.46 14.98
C MET A 37 -7.46 -0.97 16.31
N ALA A 38 -7.27 -2.24 16.63
CA ALA A 38 -7.72 -2.80 17.91
C ALA A 38 -6.99 -2.14 19.10
N HIS A 39 -5.68 -1.92 18.99
CA HIS A 39 -4.91 -1.15 19.97
C HIS A 39 -5.38 0.30 20.06
N ALA A 40 -5.62 0.95 18.92
CA ALA A 40 -6.12 2.33 18.84
C ALA A 40 -7.45 2.49 19.59
N ARG A 41 -8.40 1.57 19.37
CA ARG A 41 -9.71 1.58 20.04
C ARG A 41 -9.63 1.37 21.55
N ARG A 42 -8.57 0.73 22.04
CA ARG A 42 -8.31 0.55 23.48
C ARG A 42 -7.47 1.67 24.09
N GLY A 43 -7.06 2.67 23.30
CA GLY A 43 -6.21 3.77 23.76
C GLY A 43 -4.76 3.35 24.06
N GLU A 44 -4.28 2.27 23.46
CA GLU A 44 -2.98 1.66 23.75
C GLU A 44 -1.83 2.16 22.86
N LEU A 45 -2.11 3.08 21.93
CA LEU A 45 -1.07 3.63 21.05
C LEU A 45 -0.26 4.71 21.77
N ALA A 46 1.07 4.65 21.66
CA ALA A 46 1.97 5.57 22.36
C ALA A 46 1.89 7.03 21.90
N HIS A 47 1.54 7.27 20.62
CA HIS A 47 1.64 8.59 19.98
C HIS A 47 0.34 9.08 19.35
N PHE A 48 -0.70 8.25 19.33
CA PHE A 48 -1.95 8.56 18.63
C PHE A 48 -3.15 8.22 19.51
N THR A 49 -4.17 9.06 19.44
CA THR A 49 -5.46 8.81 20.09
C THR A 49 -6.54 8.67 19.03
N TRP A 50 -7.35 7.63 19.14
CA TRP A 50 -8.47 7.40 18.25
C TRP A 50 -9.72 8.14 18.74
N HIS A 51 -10.21 9.06 17.92
CA HIS A 51 -11.40 9.87 18.18
C HIS A 51 -12.52 9.51 17.18
N PRO A 52 -13.28 8.41 17.42
CA PRO A 52 -14.33 7.98 16.48
C PRO A 52 -15.38 9.04 16.23
N GLU A 53 -15.67 9.88 17.23
CA GLU A 53 -16.64 10.97 17.18
C GLU A 53 -16.25 12.10 16.22
N ARG A 54 -14.99 12.15 15.77
CA ARG A 54 -14.48 13.19 14.85
C ARG A 54 -14.39 12.74 13.40
N MET A 55 -14.80 11.50 13.09
CA MET A 55 -14.62 10.95 11.74
C MET A 55 -15.40 11.71 10.68
N ASP A 56 -16.64 12.09 10.96
CA ASP A 56 -17.48 12.83 10.01
C ASP A 56 -16.87 14.21 9.70
N ALA A 57 -16.53 14.98 10.75
CA ALA A 57 -15.87 16.27 10.59
C ALA A 57 -14.50 16.18 9.88
N THR A 58 -13.76 15.08 10.09
CA THR A 58 -12.50 14.83 9.40
C THR A 58 -12.74 14.56 7.91
N ALA A 59 -13.77 13.78 7.57
CA ALA A 59 -14.14 13.52 6.18
C ALA A 59 -14.56 14.80 5.47
N ASP A 60 -15.39 15.64 6.10
CA ASP A 60 -15.81 16.94 5.56
C ASP A 60 -14.59 17.84 5.29
N TYR A 61 -13.67 17.95 6.25
CA TYR A 61 -12.44 18.73 6.09
C TYR A 61 -11.59 18.27 4.89
N VAL A 62 -11.43 16.96 4.71
CA VAL A 62 -10.68 16.40 3.57
C VAL A 62 -11.38 16.71 2.26
N VAL A 63 -12.71 16.56 2.19
CA VAL A 63 -13.51 16.87 1.01
C VAL A 63 -13.39 18.35 0.64
N ASP A 64 -13.51 19.24 1.62
CA ASP A 64 -13.38 20.69 1.42
C ASP A 64 -11.98 21.06 0.94
N THR A 65 -10.95 20.44 1.51
CA THR A 65 -9.56 20.62 1.08
C THR A 65 -9.38 20.20 -0.37
N ILE A 66 -9.92 19.04 -0.77
CA ILE A 66 -9.84 18.54 -2.15
C ILE A 66 -10.55 19.51 -3.10
N ARG A 67 -11.79 19.92 -2.79
CA ARG A 67 -12.57 20.81 -3.65
C ARG A 67 -11.96 22.21 -3.77
N SER A 68 -11.36 22.71 -2.69
CA SER A 68 -10.66 24.01 -2.71
C SER A 68 -9.42 23.98 -3.61
N ARG A 69 -8.65 22.89 -3.59
CA ARG A 69 -7.41 22.76 -4.37
C ARG A 69 -7.63 22.26 -5.80
N HIS A 70 -8.66 21.44 -6.01
CA HIS A 70 -9.01 20.82 -7.28
C HIS A 70 -10.51 21.01 -7.54
N PRO A 71 -10.95 22.22 -7.94
CA PRO A 71 -12.37 22.51 -8.16
C PRO A 71 -13.02 21.63 -9.23
N ASP A 72 -12.25 21.17 -10.21
CA ASP A 72 -12.66 20.26 -11.28
C ASP A 72 -12.53 18.77 -10.91
N LEU A 73 -12.09 18.47 -9.68
CA LEU A 73 -11.78 17.14 -9.15
C LEU A 73 -10.74 16.35 -9.97
N ARG A 74 -9.96 17.03 -10.81
CA ARG A 74 -8.85 16.42 -11.54
C ARG A 74 -7.59 16.42 -10.68
N VAL A 75 -7.61 15.58 -9.64
CA VAL A 75 -6.45 15.40 -8.75
C VAL A 75 -5.35 14.63 -9.49
N PRO A 76 -4.14 15.19 -9.65
CA PRO A 76 -3.04 14.45 -10.24
C PRO A 76 -2.66 13.26 -9.36
N ILE A 77 -2.22 12.15 -9.97
CA ILE A 77 -1.65 11.03 -9.20
C ILE A 77 -0.48 11.54 -8.35
N HIS A 78 -0.57 11.40 -7.04
CA HIS A 78 0.50 11.74 -6.12
C HIS A 78 1.38 10.50 -5.92
N SER A 79 2.48 10.43 -6.65
CA SER A 79 3.56 9.46 -6.39
C SER A 79 4.87 10.21 -6.34
N ARG A 80 5.87 9.62 -5.66
CA ARG A 80 7.23 10.17 -5.67
C ARG A 80 7.78 10.29 -7.10
N TRP A 81 7.23 9.52 -8.04
CA TRP A 81 7.57 9.59 -9.46
C TRP A 81 7.23 10.93 -10.12
N ARG A 82 6.23 11.66 -9.64
CA ARG A 82 5.92 13.00 -10.18
C ARG A 82 7.00 14.03 -9.92
N HIS A 83 7.92 13.81 -8.97
CA HIS A 83 9.11 14.65 -8.84
C HIS A 83 10.05 14.53 -10.05
N PHE A 84 9.99 13.42 -10.80
CA PHE A 84 10.75 13.24 -12.03
C PHE A 84 10.08 13.88 -13.25
N GLU A 85 8.87 14.43 -13.11
CA GLU A 85 8.15 15.13 -14.18
C GLU A 85 8.49 16.62 -14.27
N SER A 86 9.63 17.03 -13.70
CA SER A 86 10.09 18.42 -13.73
C SER A 86 10.20 18.97 -15.17
N GLY A 87 9.73 20.21 -15.36
CA GLY A 87 9.65 20.82 -16.69
C GLY A 87 8.51 20.27 -17.57
N GLY A 88 7.54 19.55 -17.00
CA GLY A 88 6.35 19.06 -17.73
C GLY A 88 6.59 17.82 -18.59
N VAL A 89 7.69 17.12 -18.37
CA VAL A 89 8.08 15.93 -19.16
C VAL A 89 7.73 14.66 -18.38
N ASP A 90 6.87 13.81 -18.93
CA ASP A 90 6.51 12.53 -18.32
C ASP A 90 7.63 11.48 -18.48
N ARG A 91 8.65 11.59 -17.63
CA ARG A 91 9.79 10.67 -17.60
C ARG A 91 9.41 9.30 -17.04
N PHE A 92 8.36 9.22 -16.22
CA PHE A 92 7.93 7.98 -15.63
C PHE A 92 7.26 7.07 -16.68
N ALA A 93 6.37 7.61 -17.51
CA ALA A 93 5.80 6.88 -18.64
C ALA A 93 6.89 6.44 -19.62
N SER A 94 7.88 7.30 -19.87
CA SER A 94 9.04 6.97 -20.73
C SER A 94 9.86 5.79 -20.18
N LEU A 95 10.01 5.69 -18.86
CA LEU A 95 10.69 4.57 -18.20
C LEU A 95 9.84 3.29 -18.17
N LEU A 96 8.52 3.42 -17.94
CA LEU A 96 7.60 2.28 -17.91
C LEU A 96 7.33 1.66 -19.28
N GLY A 97 7.36 2.44 -20.36
CA GLY A 97 7.11 1.95 -21.73
C GLY A 97 7.90 0.69 -22.08
N PRO A 98 9.24 0.71 -22.04
CA PRO A 98 10.08 -0.43 -22.42
C PRO A 98 10.21 -1.54 -21.36
N LEU A 99 9.72 -1.34 -20.14
CA LEU A 99 9.87 -2.33 -19.07
C LEU A 99 9.03 -3.59 -19.34
N HIS A 100 9.68 -4.74 -19.54
CA HIS A 100 9.01 -6.04 -19.55
C HIS A 100 8.68 -6.45 -18.11
N ALA A 101 7.55 -5.97 -17.61
CA ALA A 101 7.05 -6.20 -16.27
C ALA A 101 5.57 -6.60 -16.32
N THR A 102 5.18 -7.56 -15.48
CA THR A 102 3.78 -7.93 -15.25
C THR A 102 2.97 -6.72 -14.75
N PRO A 103 1.63 -6.72 -14.91
CA PRO A 103 0.80 -5.65 -14.35
C PRO A 103 1.03 -5.41 -12.84
N GLN A 104 1.28 -6.48 -12.08
CA GLN A 104 1.56 -6.43 -10.65
C GLN A 104 2.91 -5.76 -10.37
N GLU A 105 3.95 -6.06 -11.14
CA GLU A 105 5.26 -5.40 -11.01
C GLU A 105 5.18 -3.93 -11.38
N ARG A 106 4.45 -3.58 -12.44
CA ARG A 106 4.21 -2.18 -12.83
C ARG A 106 3.47 -1.42 -11.73
N ALA A 107 2.46 -2.03 -11.11
CA ALA A 107 1.75 -1.44 -9.97
C ALA A 107 2.67 -1.22 -8.76
N ARG A 108 3.59 -2.15 -8.45
CA ARG A 108 4.59 -1.99 -7.38
C ARG A 108 5.60 -0.88 -7.67
N ILE A 109 5.99 -0.72 -8.94
CA ILE A 109 6.92 0.34 -9.36
C ILE A 109 6.25 1.71 -9.22
N ALA A 110 4.94 1.82 -9.49
CA ALA A 110 4.23 3.10 -9.55
C ALA A 110 3.86 3.74 -8.19
N ILE A 111 4.32 3.19 -7.05
CA ILE A 111 4.00 3.66 -5.69
C ILE A 111 5.07 4.58 -5.11
#